data_AF-A0A1A8X973-F1
#
_entry.id   AF-A0A1A8X973-F1
#
_cell.length_a   1.000
_cell.length_b   1.000
_cell.length_c   1.000
_cell.angle_alpha   90.00
_cell.angle_beta   90.00
_cell.angle_gamma   90.00
#
_symmetry.space_group_name_H-M   'P 1'
#
loop_
_entity.id
_entity.type
_entity.pdbx_description
1 polymer ?
#
loop_
_entity_poly.entity_id
_entity_poly.type
_entity_poly.pdbx_seq_one_letter_code
_entity_poly.pdbx_strand_id
1 'polypeptide(L)'
;MAAGTSEKGLAKLFGYTPKELFSEIFYQNREIYYPDLHKYSGYCNKIASPKKKNRMKGLCKKVLKYLEISKEWKKNESAYDECILLNYWIYDTLDKYFNHDTDDMNVAFGTLQFIWDPLTKD
;
A
#
# COMPACT_ATOMS: atom_id res chain seq x y z
N MET A 1 -11.73 -8.17 39.25
CA MET A 1 -11.77 -8.71 37.88
C MET A 1 -11.46 -7.58 36.93
N ALA A 2 -10.36 -7.66 36.19
CA ALA A 2 -10.17 -6.92 34.95
C ALA A 2 -9.28 -7.82 34.09
N ALA A 3 -9.92 -8.61 33.22
CA ALA A 3 -9.22 -9.42 32.24
C ALA A 3 -8.60 -8.47 31.23
N GLY A 4 -7.31 -8.13 31.44
CA GLY A 4 -6.50 -7.48 30.43
C GLY A 4 -6.46 -8.37 29.21
N THR A 5 -7.17 -7.97 28.16
CA THR A 5 -7.41 -8.74 26.95
C THR A 5 -6.08 -9.15 26.29
N SER A 6 -5.81 -10.45 26.29
CA SER A 6 -4.68 -11.16 25.64
C SER A 6 -4.40 -10.66 24.21
N GLU A 7 -5.44 -10.19 23.51
CA GLU A 7 -5.37 -9.67 22.14
C GLU A 7 -4.48 -8.43 21.97
N LYS A 8 -4.47 -7.50 22.94
CA LYS A 8 -3.64 -6.28 22.86
C LYS A 8 -2.15 -6.58 23.03
N GLY A 9 -1.81 -7.63 23.79
CA GLY A 9 -0.43 -8.09 23.98
C GLY A 9 0.14 -8.76 22.73
N LEU A 10 -0.68 -9.58 22.05
CA LEU A 10 -0.30 -10.27 20.82
C LEU A 10 -0.10 -9.30 19.65
N ALA A 11 -1.00 -8.33 19.47
CA ALA A 11 -0.87 -7.29 18.44
C ALA A 11 0.46 -6.52 18.56
N LYS A 12 0.86 -6.16 19.80
CA LYS A 12 2.11 -5.45 20.07
C LYS A 12 3.36 -6.29 19.75
N LEU A 13 3.29 -7.62 19.93
CA LEU A 13 4.37 -8.56 19.61
C LEU A 13 4.65 -8.64 18.09
N PHE A 14 3.62 -8.40 17.26
CA PHE A 14 3.73 -8.29 15.80
C PHE A 14 4.00 -6.85 15.32
N GLY A 15 4.35 -5.92 16.22
CA GLY A 15 4.62 -4.52 15.88
C GLY A 15 3.37 -3.66 15.66
N TYR A 16 2.19 -4.18 16.02
CA TYR A 16 0.93 -3.46 15.87
C TYR A 16 0.66 -2.62 17.12
N THR A 17 1.17 -1.39 17.13
CA THR A 17 0.77 -0.38 18.11
C THR A 17 -0.53 0.28 17.62
N PRO A 18 -1.57 0.38 18.45
CA PRO A 18 -2.78 1.11 18.09
C PRO A 18 -2.44 2.55 17.66
N LYS A 19 -2.98 2.96 16.52
CA LYS A 19 -2.83 4.30 15.96
C LYS A 19 -4.12 5.09 16.16
N GLU A 20 -3.99 6.41 16.33
CA GLU A 20 -5.13 7.30 16.60
C GLU A 20 -5.54 8.06 15.35
N LEU A 21 -4.57 8.53 14.56
CA LEU A 21 -4.85 9.27 13.34
C LEU A 21 -5.28 8.32 12.22
N PHE A 22 -6.31 8.71 11.47
CA PHE A 22 -6.79 7.96 10.31
C PHE A 22 -5.68 7.66 9.30
N SER A 23 -4.81 8.64 9.02
CA SER A 23 -3.65 8.47 8.14
C SER A 23 -2.65 7.44 8.66
N GLU A 24 -2.39 7.41 9.96
CA GLU A 24 -1.48 6.43 10.56
C GLU A 24 -2.05 5.01 10.50
N ILE A 25 -3.34 4.84 10.79
CA ILE A 25 -4.05 3.56 10.65
C ILE A 25 -3.99 3.11 9.20
N PHE A 26 -4.27 4.03 8.26
CA PHE A 26 -4.23 3.78 6.84
C PHE A 26 -2.83 3.32 6.39
N TYR A 27 -1.76 3.95 6.88
CA TYR A 27 -0.38 3.53 6.60
C TYR A 27 -0.04 2.16 7.18
N GLN A 28 -0.39 1.92 8.45
CA GLN A 28 -0.10 0.66 9.13
C GLN A 28 -0.76 -0.53 8.44
N ASN A 29 -2.00 -0.38 7.97
CA ASN A 29 -2.72 -1.43 7.27
C ASN A 29 -2.02 -1.90 5.98
N ARG A 30 -1.19 -1.07 5.34
CA ARG A 30 -0.42 -1.46 4.14
C ARG A 30 0.91 -2.14 4.42
N GLU A 31 1.32 -2.21 5.68
CA GLU A 31 2.44 -3.06 6.09
C GLU A 31 2.02 -4.49 6.43
N ILE A 32 0.71 -4.75 6.49
CA ILE A 32 0.17 -6.10 6.70
C ILE A 32 0.58 -7.02 5.54
N TYR A 33 0.99 -8.24 5.90
CA TYR A 33 1.29 -9.29 4.95
C TYR A 33 0.00 -9.91 4.40
N TYR A 34 -0.10 -9.98 3.08
CA TYR A 34 -1.24 -10.57 2.38
C TYR A 34 -0.78 -11.81 1.59
N PRO A 35 -1.26 -13.02 1.91
CA PRO A 35 -0.83 -14.25 1.22
C PRO A 35 -1.33 -14.32 -0.23
N ASP A 36 -2.40 -13.59 -0.57
CA ASP A 36 -3.01 -13.58 -1.90
C ASP A 36 -2.34 -12.61 -2.88
N LEU A 37 -1.25 -11.90 -2.50
CA LEU A 37 -0.54 -10.97 -3.40
C LEU A 37 0.00 -11.62 -4.68
N HIS A 38 0.13 -12.95 -4.69
CA HIS A 38 0.57 -13.70 -5.87
C HIS A 38 -0.38 -13.51 -7.06
N LYS A 39 -1.68 -13.25 -6.85
CA LYS A 39 -2.67 -13.04 -7.92
C LYS A 39 -2.36 -11.83 -8.82
N TYR A 40 -1.66 -10.84 -8.28
CA TYR A 40 -1.24 -9.64 -9.01
C TYR A 40 0.07 -9.80 -9.78
N SER A 41 0.71 -10.97 -9.71
CA SER A 41 2.02 -11.18 -10.34
C SER A 41 1.98 -10.98 -11.86
N GLY A 42 0.89 -11.36 -12.53
CA GLY A 42 0.73 -11.17 -13.97
C GLY A 42 0.81 -9.69 -14.40
N TYR A 43 0.17 -8.81 -13.64
CA TYR A 43 0.23 -7.35 -13.86
C TYR A 43 1.60 -6.80 -13.48
N CYS A 44 2.06 -7.07 -12.26
CA CYS A 44 3.26 -6.45 -11.71
C CYS A 44 4.57 -7.00 -12.31
N ASN A 45 4.55 -8.15 -12.98
CA ASN A 45 5.71 -8.64 -13.71
C ASN A 45 6.09 -7.76 -14.91
N LYS A 46 5.16 -6.93 -15.40
CA LYS A 46 5.36 -5.97 -16.49
C LYS A 46 6.12 -4.71 -16.06
N ILE A 47 6.42 -4.52 -14.76
CA ILE A 47 7.20 -3.38 -14.28
C ILE A 47 8.56 -3.31 -14.99
N ALA A 48 8.75 -2.23 -15.74
CA ALA A 48 9.99 -1.85 -16.37
C ALA A 48 10.77 -0.86 -15.47
N SER A 49 11.11 -1.29 -14.26
CA SER A 49 11.96 -0.49 -13.35
C SER A 49 13.40 -0.99 -13.42
N PRO A 50 14.36 -0.17 -13.90
CA PRO A 50 15.77 -0.57 -14.00
C PRO A 50 16.41 -0.78 -12.61
N LYS A 51 15.94 -0.03 -11.61
CA LYS A 51 16.38 -0.12 -10.20
C LYS A 51 15.28 -0.71 -9.32
N LYS A 52 15.69 -1.37 -8.22
CA LYS A 52 14.79 -1.89 -7.16
C LYS A 52 13.62 -2.75 -7.66
N LYS A 53 13.78 -3.45 -8.79
CA LYS A 53 12.72 -4.20 -9.50
C LYS A 53 11.86 -5.08 -8.59
N ASN A 54 12.47 -5.88 -7.71
CA ASN A 54 11.70 -6.77 -6.81
C ASN A 54 10.88 -5.98 -5.77
N ARG A 55 11.42 -4.88 -5.23
CA ARG A 55 10.68 -4.00 -4.32
C ARG A 55 9.52 -3.32 -5.03
N MET A 56 9.73 -2.86 -6.26
CA MET A 56 8.68 -2.29 -7.10
C MET A 56 7.58 -3.30 -7.42
N LYS A 57 7.93 -4.55 -7.72
CA LYS A 57 6.95 -5.63 -7.89
C LYS A 57 6.13 -5.86 -6.62
N GLY A 58 6.78 -5.85 -5.45
CA GLY A 58 6.08 -5.94 -4.16
C GLY A 58 5.10 -4.79 -3.94
N LEU A 59 5.55 -3.56 -4.17
CA LEU A 59 4.72 -2.36 -4.04
C LEU A 59 3.52 -2.38 -4.99
N CYS A 60 3.73 -2.69 -6.27
CA CYS A 60 2.64 -2.84 -7.24
C CYS A 60 1.56 -3.82 -6.78
N LYS A 61 1.96 -4.99 -6.26
CA LYS A 61 0.99 -5.99 -5.78
C LYS A 61 0.15 -5.44 -4.61
N LYS A 62 0.79 -4.73 -3.67
CA LYS A 62 0.10 -4.07 -2.55
C LYS A 62 -0.88 -3.00 -3.05
N VAL A 63 -0.47 -2.17 -4.02
CA VAL A 63 -1.34 -1.13 -4.58
C VAL A 63 -2.54 -1.73 -5.31
N LEU A 64 -2.33 -2.72 -6.19
CA LEU A 64 -3.44 -3.36 -6.90
C LEU A 64 -4.41 -4.07 -5.94
N LYS A 65 -3.91 -4.67 -4.86
CA LYS A 65 -4.75 -5.24 -3.80
C LYS A 65 -5.63 -4.19 -3.13
N TYR A 66 -5.06 -3.05 -2.78
CA TYR A 66 -5.83 -1.96 -2.20
C TYR A 66 -6.88 -1.44 -3.19
N LEU A 67 -6.50 -1.20 -4.45
CA LEU A 67 -7.44 -0.71 -5.46
C LEU A 67 -8.62 -1.67 -5.66
N GLU A 68 -8.38 -2.99 -5.68
CA GLU A 68 -9.45 -4.00 -5.75
C GLU A 68 -10.39 -3.94 -4.53
N ILE A 69 -9.85 -3.96 -3.31
CA ILE A 69 -10.65 -3.87 -2.07
C ILE A 69 -11.41 -2.54 -2.01
N SER A 70 -10.77 -1.44 -2.40
CA SER A 70 -11.38 -0.10 -2.37
C SER A 70 -12.59 0.01 -3.29
N LYS A 71 -12.62 -0.73 -4.41
CA LYS A 71 -13.81 -0.83 -5.28
C LYS A 71 -14.98 -1.50 -4.57
N GLU A 72 -14.72 -2.49 -3.73
CA GLU A 72 -15.75 -3.11 -2.86
C GLU A 72 -16.21 -2.14 -1.77
N TRP A 73 -15.32 -1.22 -1.33
CA TRP A 73 -15.56 -0.25 -0.27
C TRP A 73 -16.17 1.07 -0.75
N LYS A 74 -16.39 1.27 -2.06
CA LYS A 74 -17.05 2.45 -2.69
C LYS A 74 -18.43 2.84 -2.09
N LYS A 75 -18.93 2.11 -1.09
CA LYS A 75 -20.18 2.37 -0.37
C LYS A 75 -20.00 3.09 0.98
N ASN A 76 -18.78 3.26 1.48
CA ASN A 76 -18.51 4.04 2.69
C ASN A 76 -17.84 5.36 2.31
N GLU A 77 -18.66 6.41 2.25
CA GLU A 77 -18.23 7.81 2.14
C GLU A 77 -17.46 8.20 3.42
N SER A 78 -16.20 7.77 3.54
CA SER A 78 -15.33 8.33 4.57
C SER A 78 -15.01 9.78 4.17
N ALA A 79 -15.03 10.69 5.14
CA ALA A 79 -14.84 12.14 4.92
C ALA A 79 -13.43 12.52 4.40
N TYR A 80 -12.56 11.55 4.15
CA TYR A 80 -11.20 11.73 3.69
C TYR A 80 -11.01 11.04 2.35
N ASP A 81 -10.36 11.73 1.42
CA ASP A 81 -10.00 11.15 0.14
C ASP A 81 -8.87 10.11 0.35
N GLU A 82 -9.27 8.85 0.52
CA GLU A 82 -8.34 7.73 0.65
C GLU A 82 -7.40 7.61 -0.55
N CYS A 83 -7.78 8.17 -1.72
CA CYS A 83 -6.92 8.22 -2.89
C CYS A 83 -5.73 9.17 -2.66
N ILE A 84 -5.95 10.31 -1.98
CA ILE A 84 -4.87 11.22 -1.58
C ILE A 84 -3.92 10.51 -0.63
N LEU A 85 -4.44 9.83 0.39
CA LEU A 85 -3.58 9.10 1.33
C LEU A 85 -2.82 7.97 0.64
N LEU A 86 -3.44 7.27 -0.32
CA LEU A 86 -2.77 6.23 -1.09
C LEU A 86 -1.58 6.81 -1.85
N ASN A 87 -1.77 7.96 -2.52
CA ASN A 87 -0.70 8.64 -3.23
C ASN A 87 0.46 8.99 -2.29
N TYR A 88 0.19 9.62 -1.15
CA TYR A 88 1.23 9.96 -0.17
C TYR A 88 2.00 8.73 0.32
N TRP A 89 1.31 7.63 0.62
CA TRP A 89 1.99 6.42 1.05
C TRP A 89 2.86 5.79 -0.03
N ILE A 90 2.42 5.83 -1.29
CA ILE A 90 3.24 5.35 -2.41
C ILE A 90 4.50 6.22 -2.49
N TYR A 91 4.36 7.55 -2.44
CA TYR A 91 5.50 8.47 -2.47
C TYR A 91 6.47 8.22 -1.31
N ASP A 92 5.99 8.12 -0.06
CA ASP A 92 6.83 7.82 1.11
C ASP A 92 7.53 6.45 0.99
N THR A 93 6.88 5.48 0.34
CA THR A 93 7.48 4.16 0.11
C THR A 93 8.57 4.22 -0.96
N LEU A 94 8.34 4.97 -2.04
CA LEU A 94 9.32 5.18 -3.09
C LEU A 94 10.53 5.96 -2.56
N ASP A 95 10.29 6.99 -1.75
CA ASP A 95 11.31 7.79 -1.08
C ASP A 95 12.29 6.89 -0.29
N LYS A 96 11.76 5.94 0.49
CA LYS A 96 12.55 4.91 1.19
C LYS A 96 13.28 3.93 0.27
N TYR A 97 12.72 3.65 -0.91
CA TYR A 97 13.34 2.71 -1.85
C TYR A 97 14.50 3.33 -2.62
N PHE A 98 14.41 4.63 -2.89
CA PHE A 98 15.31 5.38 -3.77
C PHE A 98 16.15 6.42 -3.03
N ASN A 99 16.05 6.51 -1.70
CA ASN A 99 16.86 7.42 -0.86
C ASN A 99 16.74 8.88 -1.31
N HIS A 100 15.51 9.37 -1.47
CA HIS A 100 15.21 10.74 -1.93
C HIS A 100 15.68 11.08 -3.37
N ASP A 101 16.07 10.09 -4.19
CA ASP A 101 16.36 10.30 -5.62
C ASP A 101 15.04 10.54 -6.37
N THR A 102 14.73 11.82 -6.59
CA THR A 102 13.45 12.24 -7.19
C THR A 102 13.27 11.75 -8.62
N ASP A 103 14.35 11.61 -9.40
CA ASP A 103 14.27 11.17 -10.78
C ASP A 103 13.86 9.70 -10.87
N ASP A 104 14.52 8.84 -10.08
CA ASP A 104 14.15 7.44 -9.98
C ASP A 104 12.74 7.27 -9.41
N MET A 105 12.37 8.06 -8.40
CA MET A 105 11.04 8.04 -7.78
C MET A 105 9.94 8.39 -8.80
N ASN A 106 10.16 9.43 -9.62
CA ASN A 106 9.20 9.84 -10.65
C ASN A 106 9.00 8.74 -11.70
N VAL A 107 10.09 8.11 -12.16
CA VAL A 107 10.01 6.97 -13.09
C VAL A 107 9.30 5.78 -12.47
N ALA A 108 9.59 5.49 -11.20
CA ALA A 108 8.98 4.40 -10.46
C ALA A 108 7.47 4.63 -10.27
N PHE A 109 7.06 5.85 -9.90
CA PHE A 109 5.65 6.23 -9.76
C PHE A 109 4.91 6.13 -11.09
N GLY A 110 5.47 6.69 -12.17
CA GLY A 110 4.88 6.61 -13.51
C GLY A 110 4.72 5.16 -14.00
N THR A 111 5.66 4.28 -13.68
CA THR A 111 5.55 2.85 -14.01
C THR A 111 4.39 2.18 -13.26
N LEU A 112 4.15 2.54 -12.00
CA LEU A 112 3.01 2.03 -11.25
C LEU A 112 1.68 2.56 -11.82
N GLN A 113 1.62 3.85 -12.17
CA GLN A 113 0.46 4.47 -12.82
C GLN A 113 0.09 3.76 -14.12
N PHE A 114 1.07 3.46 -14.98
CA PHE A 114 0.83 2.75 -16.22
C PHE A 114 0.19 1.36 -16.02
N ILE A 115 0.48 0.70 -14.90
CA ILE A 115 -0.07 -0.63 -14.60
C ILE A 115 -1.51 -0.54 -14.07
N TRP A 116 -1.82 0.41 -13.19
CA TRP A 116 -3.14 0.47 -12.57
C TRP A 116 -4.15 1.31 -13.36
N ASP A 117 -3.72 2.24 -14.21
CA ASP A 117 -4.62 3.15 -14.95
C ASP A 117 -5.66 2.40 -15.80
N PRO A 118 -5.31 1.32 -16.55
CA PRO A 118 -6.30 0.50 -17.25
C PRO A 118 -7.26 -0.25 -16.33
N LEU A 119 -6.91 -0.42 -15.06
CA LEU A 119 -7.73 -1.13 -14.07
C LEU A 119 -8.65 -0.17 -13.29
N THR A 120 -8.37 1.13 -13.31
CA THR A 120 -9.13 2.17 -12.60
C THR A 120 -10.07 2.97 -13.50
N LYS A 121 -9.96 2.82 -14.82
CA LYS A 121 -10.93 3.37 -15.77
C LYS A 121 -12.15 2.45 -15.83
N ASP A 122 -13.23 2.91 -15.20
CA ASP A 122 -14.59 2.40 -15.40
C ASP A 122 -15.16 2.92 -16.74
#